data_AF-A0A932K3X3-F1
#
_entry.id   AF-A0A932K3X3-F1
#
_cell.length_a   1.000
_cell.length_b   1.000
_cell.length_c   1.000
_cell.angle_alpha   90.00
_cell.angle_beta   90.00
_cell.angle_gamma   90.00
#
_symmetry.space_group_name_H-M   'P 1'
#
loop_
_entity.id
_entity.type
_entity.pdbx_description
1 polymer ?
#
loop_
_entity_poly.entity_id
_entity_poly.type
_entity_poly.pdbx_seq_one_letter_code
_entity_poly.pdbx_strand_id
1 'polypeptide(L)'
;RLAEYLAEQSTLPEKLKRLAALIAARSMDCQFVWNAQAPAGRRAGLSDALVDALRDKKPLPAMPPDDAAVVNYGLELTRTYTVSQETFQAALDQLGAQGLTEFTTSIGYFRLLALNANAFTIDLPEQRMEPLLPV
;
A
#
# COMPACT_ATOMS: atom_id res chain seq x y z
N ARG A 1 -10.58 11.36 -14.31
CA ARG A 1 -9.08 11.42 -14.32
C ARG A 1 -8.53 10.26 -13.47
N LEU A 2 -7.24 9.88 -13.54
CA LEU A 2 -6.73 8.68 -12.83
C LEU A 2 -7.01 8.69 -11.31
N ALA A 3 -6.71 9.79 -10.63
CA ALA A 3 -6.94 9.91 -9.18
C ALA A 3 -8.42 9.71 -8.79
N GLU A 4 -9.32 10.35 -9.54
CA GLU A 4 -10.77 10.23 -9.39
C GLU A 4 -11.26 8.80 -9.67
N TYR A 5 -10.72 8.13 -10.70
CA TYR A 5 -11.04 6.74 -10.97
C TYR A 5 -10.64 5.83 -9.80
N LEU A 6 -9.39 5.94 -9.32
CA LEU A 6 -8.90 5.13 -8.21
C LEU A 6 -9.66 5.41 -6.90
N ALA A 7 -10.08 6.65 -6.68
CA ALA A 7 -10.87 7.02 -5.51
C ALA A 7 -12.32 6.51 -5.59
N GLU A 8 -13.04 6.83 -6.68
CA GLU A 8 -14.50 6.76 -6.74
C GLU A 8 -15.04 5.62 -7.60
N GLN A 9 -14.29 5.17 -8.61
CA GLN A 9 -14.78 4.22 -9.63
C GLN A 9 -14.11 2.84 -9.54
N SER A 10 -12.96 2.75 -8.89
CA SER A 10 -12.24 1.49 -8.67
C SER A 10 -13.09 0.53 -7.85
N THR A 11 -13.08 -0.72 -8.30
CA THR A 11 -13.77 -1.87 -7.70
C THR A 11 -13.08 -2.43 -6.46
N LEU A 12 -11.84 -2.01 -6.20
CA LEU A 12 -11.09 -2.43 -5.03
C LEU A 12 -11.83 -2.03 -3.73
N PRO A 13 -11.92 -2.96 -2.76
CA PRO A 13 -12.31 -2.61 -1.40
C PRO A 13 -11.37 -1.54 -0.84
N GLU A 14 -11.95 -0.66 -0.02
CA GLU A 14 -11.20 0.45 0.60
C GLU A 14 -9.95 -0.03 1.36
N LYS A 15 -10.06 -1.18 2.05
CA LYS A 15 -8.93 -1.87 2.72
C LYS A 15 -7.74 -2.06 1.77
N LEU A 16 -7.99 -2.51 0.54
CA LEU A 16 -6.94 -2.80 -0.45
C LEU A 16 -6.39 -1.54 -1.10
N LYS A 17 -7.22 -0.51 -1.32
CA LYS A 17 -6.76 0.82 -1.77
C LYS A 17 -5.75 1.40 -0.76
N ARG A 18 -6.06 1.31 0.53
CA ARG A 18 -5.15 1.78 1.60
C ARG A 18 -3.91 0.89 1.74
N LEU A 19 -4.04 -0.42 1.56
CA LEU A 19 -2.89 -1.34 1.54
C LEU A 19 -1.90 -0.98 0.43
N ALA A 20 -2.38 -0.76 -0.80
CA ALA A 20 -1.54 -0.34 -1.93
C ALA A 20 -0.77 0.95 -1.61
N ALA A 21 -1.46 1.93 -1.01
CA ALA A 21 -0.87 3.20 -0.62
C ALA A 21 0.22 3.04 0.45
N LEU A 22 0.02 2.17 1.44
CA LEU A 22 0.99 1.91 2.50
C LEU A 22 2.23 1.18 2.00
N ILE A 23 2.05 0.17 1.14
CA ILE A 23 3.16 -0.54 0.48
C ILE A 23 3.98 0.45 -0.36
N ALA A 24 3.31 1.29 -1.15
CA ALA A 24 3.96 2.33 -1.95
C ALA A 24 4.73 3.33 -1.07
N ALA A 25 4.08 3.91 -0.06
CA ALA A 25 4.68 4.88 0.85
C ALA A 25 5.91 4.31 1.54
N ARG A 26 5.83 3.08 2.06
CA ARG A 26 6.97 2.46 2.75
C ARG A 26 8.09 2.04 1.81
N SER A 27 7.79 1.65 0.57
CA SER A 27 8.82 1.35 -0.43
C SER A 27 9.70 2.55 -0.77
N MET A 28 9.19 3.76 -0.51
CA MET A 28 9.89 5.03 -0.74
C MET A 28 10.18 5.79 0.55
N ASP A 29 9.98 5.18 1.71
CA ASP A 29 10.22 5.80 3.02
C ASP A 29 9.51 7.17 3.19
N CYS A 30 8.33 7.32 2.58
CA CYS A 30 7.59 8.59 2.51
C CYS A 30 6.72 8.82 3.76
N GLN A 31 7.16 9.74 4.61
CA GLN A 31 6.47 10.12 5.85
C GLN A 31 5.07 10.71 5.59
N PHE A 32 4.94 11.60 4.59
CA PHE A 32 3.70 12.31 4.30
C PHE A 32 2.56 11.37 3.90
N VAL A 33 2.81 10.49 2.93
CA VAL A 33 1.81 9.52 2.49
C VAL A 33 1.52 8.51 3.60
N TRP A 34 2.56 8.03 4.31
CA TRP A 34 2.37 7.10 5.41
C TRP A 34 1.44 7.66 6.49
N ASN A 35 1.71 8.87 6.96
CA ASN A 35 0.94 9.52 8.03
C ASN A 35 -0.54 9.71 7.67
N ALA A 36 -0.85 10.00 6.41
CA ALA A 36 -2.21 10.13 5.93
C ALA A 36 -2.92 8.77 5.75
N GLN A 37 -2.21 7.77 5.22
CA GLN A 37 -2.84 6.52 4.77
C GLN A 37 -2.92 5.45 5.86
N ALA A 38 -2.01 5.41 6.83
CA ALA A 38 -2.01 4.37 7.88
C ALA A 38 -3.26 4.44 8.78
N PRO A 39 -3.68 5.62 9.29
CA PRO A 39 -4.93 5.73 10.05
C PRO A 39 -6.15 5.37 9.21
N ALA A 40 -6.16 5.74 7.93
CA ALA A 40 -7.24 5.39 7.00
C ALA A 40 -7.29 3.88 6.74
N GLY A 41 -6.13 3.23 6.59
CA GLY A 41 -6.00 1.79 6.44
C GLY A 41 -6.53 1.01 7.64
N ARG A 42 -6.17 1.45 8.86
CA ARG A 42 -6.71 0.86 10.11
C ARG A 42 -8.23 0.98 10.17
N ARG A 43 -8.79 2.17 9.88
CA ARG A 43 -10.26 2.39 9.82
C ARG A 43 -10.95 1.54 8.73
N ALA A 44 -10.25 1.26 7.64
CA ALA A 44 -10.75 0.40 6.55
C ALA A 44 -10.62 -1.11 6.86
N GLY A 45 -10.08 -1.50 8.01
CA GLY A 45 -9.99 -2.89 8.46
C GLY A 45 -8.64 -3.57 8.21
N LEU A 46 -7.56 -2.82 7.94
CA LEU A 46 -6.21 -3.37 8.08
C LEU A 46 -5.90 -3.59 9.56
N SER A 47 -5.34 -4.75 9.90
CA SER A 47 -4.96 -5.04 11.27
C SER A 47 -3.76 -4.18 11.69
N ASP A 48 -3.72 -3.83 12.97
CA ASP A 48 -2.62 -3.02 13.49
C ASP A 48 -1.26 -3.71 13.31
N ALA A 49 -1.23 -5.02 13.54
CA ALA A 49 -0.05 -5.85 13.37
C ALA A 49 0.49 -5.81 11.93
N LEU A 50 -0.37 -5.79 10.90
CA LEU A 50 0.07 -5.69 9.51
C LEU A 50 0.65 -4.31 9.22
N VAL A 51 -0.06 -3.25 9.61
CA VAL A 51 0.41 -1.87 9.39
C VAL A 51 1.75 -1.63 10.08
N ASP A 52 1.90 -2.10 11.32
CA ASP A 52 3.14 -1.96 12.09
C ASP A 52 4.28 -2.83 11.52
N ALA A 53 3.99 -4.06 11.05
CA ALA A 53 4.99 -4.90 10.40
C ALA A 53 5.51 -4.27 9.09
N LEU A 54 4.62 -3.68 8.29
CA LEU A 54 4.99 -2.90 7.11
C LEU A 54 5.86 -1.70 7.51
N ARG A 55 5.42 -0.90 8.50
CA ARG A 55 6.16 0.26 9.02
C ARG A 55 7.59 -0.12 9.41
N ASP A 56 7.72 -1.17 10.20
CA ASP A 56 9.00 -1.55 10.80
C ASP A 56 9.85 -2.43 9.87
N LYS A 57 9.36 -2.77 8.66
CA LYS A 57 9.98 -3.75 7.76
C LYS A 57 10.28 -5.08 8.48
N LYS A 58 9.34 -5.52 9.33
CA LYS A 58 9.41 -6.76 10.12
C LYS A 58 8.65 -7.91 9.44
N PRO A 59 8.87 -9.16 9.88
CA PRO A 59 8.05 -10.29 9.42
C PRO A 59 6.55 -9.99 9.56
N LEU A 60 5.79 -10.32 8.52
CA LEU A 60 4.35 -10.11 8.49
C LEU A 60 3.65 -11.03 9.51
N PRO A 61 2.55 -10.58 10.14
CA PRO A 61 1.75 -11.45 10.99
C PRO A 61 1.08 -12.56 10.15
N ALA A 62 0.65 -13.63 10.82
CA ALA A 62 -0.24 -14.59 10.19
C ALA A 62 -1.53 -13.90 9.73
N MET A 63 -1.96 -14.17 8.51
CA MET A 63 -3.17 -13.62 7.91
C MET A 63 -3.83 -14.67 7.02
N PRO A 64 -5.13 -14.52 6.68
CA PRO A 64 -5.79 -15.40 5.72
C PRO A 64 -5.00 -15.49 4.41
N PRO A 65 -5.00 -16.64 3.73
CA PRO A 65 -4.25 -16.84 2.47
C PRO A 65 -4.55 -15.75 1.43
N ASP A 66 -5.81 -15.32 1.35
CA ASP A 66 -6.29 -14.32 0.41
C ASP A 66 -5.66 -12.94 0.65
N ASP A 67 -5.59 -12.50 1.92
CA ASP A 67 -4.91 -11.26 2.30
C ASP A 67 -3.38 -11.38 2.06
N ALA A 68 -2.79 -12.55 2.38
CA ALA A 68 -1.36 -12.78 2.22
C ALA A 68 -0.91 -12.69 0.75
N ALA A 69 -1.70 -13.23 -0.18
CA ALA A 69 -1.39 -13.18 -1.61
C ALA A 69 -1.24 -11.74 -2.12
N VAL A 70 -2.16 -10.85 -1.73
CA VAL A 70 -2.17 -9.44 -2.16
C VAL A 70 -1.03 -8.65 -1.52
N VAL A 71 -0.78 -8.87 -0.21
CA VAL A 71 0.35 -8.23 0.49
C VAL A 71 1.69 -8.66 -0.13
N ASN A 72 1.88 -9.96 -0.35
CA ASN A 72 3.11 -10.51 -0.93
C ASN A 72 3.35 -9.98 -2.34
N TYR A 73 2.32 -9.88 -3.17
CA TYR A 73 2.40 -9.27 -4.49
C TYR A 73 2.95 -7.84 -4.44
N GLY A 74 2.35 -6.98 -3.61
CA GLY A 74 2.77 -5.58 -3.52
C GLY A 74 4.20 -5.44 -2.95
N LEU A 75 4.56 -6.25 -1.96
CA LEU A 75 5.89 -6.25 -1.37
C LEU A 75 6.96 -6.78 -2.32
N GLU A 76 6.69 -7.86 -3.06
CA GLU A 76 7.60 -8.38 -4.08
C GLU A 76 7.80 -7.31 -5.16
N LEU A 77 6.71 -6.82 -5.75
CA LEU A 77 6.73 -5.82 -6.82
C LEU A 77 7.55 -4.58 -6.43
N THR A 78 7.36 -4.04 -5.23
CA THR A 78 8.04 -2.83 -4.80
C THR A 78 9.50 -3.05 -4.42
N ARG A 79 9.89 -4.27 -4.03
CA ARG A 79 11.26 -4.63 -3.66
C ARG A 79 12.12 -5.02 -4.86
N THR A 80 11.57 -5.78 -5.80
CA THR A 80 12.32 -6.38 -6.91
C THR A 80 11.97 -5.78 -8.27
N TYR A 81 10.94 -4.93 -8.34
CA TYR A 81 10.41 -4.33 -9.58
C TYR A 81 9.80 -5.34 -10.57
N THR A 82 9.67 -6.60 -10.15
CA THR A 82 9.03 -7.68 -10.88
C THR A 82 8.25 -8.54 -9.89
N VAL A 83 7.39 -9.43 -10.39
CA VAL A 83 6.65 -10.38 -9.54
C VAL A 83 6.82 -11.75 -10.15
N SER A 84 7.12 -12.75 -9.32
CA SER A 84 7.14 -14.15 -9.73
C SER A 84 5.79 -14.61 -10.29
N GLN A 85 5.78 -15.58 -11.20
CA GLN A 85 4.52 -16.10 -11.75
C GLN A 85 3.61 -16.68 -10.66
N GLU A 86 4.18 -17.32 -9.66
CA GLU A 86 3.45 -17.88 -8.51
C GLU A 86 2.73 -16.77 -7.72
N THR A 87 3.46 -15.71 -7.35
CA THR A 87 2.88 -14.61 -6.58
C THR A 87 1.89 -13.80 -7.40
N PHE A 88 2.15 -13.63 -8.70
CA PHE A 88 1.20 -13.01 -9.64
C PHE A 88 -0.10 -13.80 -9.72
N GLN A 89 -0.02 -15.12 -9.92
CA GLN A 89 -1.22 -15.97 -10.04
C GLN A 89 -2.01 -15.99 -8.73
N ALA A 90 -1.33 -16.10 -7.58
CA ALA A 90 -1.99 -16.07 -6.28
C ALA A 90 -2.78 -14.77 -6.07
N ALA A 91 -2.23 -13.61 -6.44
CA ALA A 91 -2.95 -12.34 -6.34
C ALA A 91 -4.07 -12.21 -7.40
N LEU A 92 -3.85 -12.75 -8.60
CA LEU A 92 -4.84 -12.76 -9.67
C LEU A 92 -6.07 -13.57 -9.28
N ASP A 93 -5.90 -14.74 -8.65
CA ASP A 93 -7.00 -15.60 -8.21
C ASP A 93 -7.89 -14.90 -7.17
N GLN A 94 -7.31 -13.99 -6.37
CA GLN A 94 -8.02 -13.26 -5.31
C GLN A 94 -8.72 -12.00 -5.83
N LEU A 95 -8.10 -11.26 -6.75
CA LEU A 95 -8.58 -9.95 -7.18
C LEU A 95 -9.24 -9.96 -8.56
N GLY A 96 -9.05 -11.03 -9.33
CA GLY A 96 -9.32 -11.05 -10.75
C GLY A 96 -8.45 -10.06 -11.53
N ALA A 97 -8.56 -10.07 -12.86
CA ALA A 97 -7.73 -9.25 -13.73
C ALA A 97 -7.92 -7.74 -13.49
N GLN A 98 -9.17 -7.31 -13.28
CA GLN A 98 -9.47 -5.90 -13.04
C GLN A 98 -8.92 -5.44 -11.68
N GLY A 99 -9.22 -6.16 -10.60
CA GLY A 99 -8.77 -5.78 -9.26
C GLY A 99 -7.24 -5.78 -9.15
N LEU A 100 -6.56 -6.76 -9.74
CA LEU A 100 -5.09 -6.79 -9.75
C LEU A 100 -4.51 -5.60 -10.53
N THR A 101 -5.10 -5.26 -11.68
CA THR A 101 -4.68 -4.09 -12.47
C THR A 101 -4.86 -2.79 -11.69
N GLU A 102 -6.01 -2.62 -11.03
CA GLU A 102 -6.30 -1.45 -10.18
C GLU A 102 -5.35 -1.38 -8.97
N PHE A 103 -5.00 -2.52 -8.37
CA PHE A 103 -4.11 -2.59 -7.20
C PHE A 103 -2.69 -2.19 -7.60
N THR A 104 -2.16 -2.75 -8.68
CA THR A 104 -0.85 -2.40 -9.25
C THR A 104 -0.79 -0.94 -9.66
N THR A 105 -1.86 -0.43 -10.29
CA THR A 105 -1.97 0.98 -10.68
C THR A 105 -1.99 1.88 -9.45
N SER A 106 -2.68 1.48 -8.38
CA SER A 106 -2.72 2.23 -7.12
C SER A 106 -1.35 2.30 -6.45
N ILE A 107 -0.57 1.21 -6.45
CA ILE A 107 0.82 1.22 -5.96
C ILE A 107 1.64 2.23 -6.78
N GLY A 108 1.56 2.18 -8.11
CA GLY A 108 2.27 3.12 -8.99
C GLY A 108 1.89 4.58 -8.75
N TYR A 109 0.59 4.85 -8.61
CA TYR A 109 0.06 6.19 -8.34
C TYR A 109 0.58 6.75 -7.01
N PHE A 110 0.54 5.96 -5.93
CA PHE A 110 1.07 6.42 -4.64
C PHE A 110 2.60 6.51 -4.61
N ARG A 111 3.33 5.71 -5.40
CA ARG A 111 4.78 5.91 -5.60
C ARG A 111 5.08 7.22 -6.31
N LEU A 112 4.28 7.61 -7.31
CA LEU A 112 4.40 8.93 -7.93
C LEU A 112 4.16 10.07 -6.92
N LEU A 113 3.14 9.95 -6.06
CA LEU A 113 2.90 10.93 -5.00
C LEU A 113 4.04 10.97 -3.98
N ALA A 114 4.49 9.81 -3.52
CA ALA A 114 5.60 9.67 -2.58
C ALA A 114 6.91 10.25 -3.14
N LEU A 115 7.19 10.03 -4.42
CA LEU A 115 8.33 10.61 -5.13
C LEU A 115 8.31 12.13 -5.02
N ASN A 116 7.19 12.76 -5.36
CA ASN A 116 7.05 14.22 -5.27
C ASN A 116 7.14 14.70 -3.82
N ALA A 117 6.43 14.05 -2.89
CA ALA A 117 6.43 14.45 -1.48
C ALA A 117 7.82 14.40 -0.85
N ASN A 118 8.61 13.38 -1.19
CA ASN A 118 9.99 13.26 -0.74
C ASN A 118 10.90 14.29 -1.41
N ALA A 119 10.79 14.46 -2.74
CA ALA A 119 11.61 15.41 -3.49
C ALA A 119 11.44 16.85 -2.99
N PHE A 120 10.21 17.22 -2.60
CA PHE A 120 9.89 18.55 -2.08
C PHE A 120 9.94 18.65 -0.56
N THR A 121 10.26 17.56 0.15
CA THR A 121 10.30 17.50 1.62
C THR A 121 9.02 18.09 2.24
N ILE A 122 7.87 17.56 1.82
CA ILE A 122 6.57 18.05 2.32
C ILE A 122 6.47 17.82 3.84
N ASP A 123 6.21 18.90 4.58
CA ASP A 123 6.03 18.86 6.02
C ASP A 123 4.82 18.02 6.43
N LEU A 124 4.95 17.36 7.59
CA LEU A 124 3.83 16.68 8.23
C LEU A 124 2.93 17.70 8.93
N PRO A 125 1.62 17.41 9.05
CA PRO A 125 0.74 18.17 9.94
C PRO A 125 1.28 18.17 11.38
N GLU A 126 1.11 19.28 12.10
CA GLU A 126 1.52 19.39 13.51
C GLU A 126 0.91 18.26 14.37
N GLN A 127 -0.39 18.01 14.15
CA GLN A 127 -1.09 16.89 14.75
C GLN A 127 -0.90 15.63 13.90
N ARG A 128 0.14 14.86 14.26
CA ARG A 128 0.42 13.56 13.64
C ARG A 128 -0.53 12.49 14.17
N MET A 129 -1.00 11.65 13.25
CA MET A 129 -1.87 10.50 13.56
C MET A 129 -1.09 9.19 13.73
N GLU A 130 0.17 9.15 13.31
CA GLU A 130 1.06 7.98 13.39
C GLU A 130 2.46 8.39 13.84
N PRO A 131 3.23 7.48 14.46
CA PRO A 131 4.67 7.64 14.64
C PRO A 131 5.39 7.85 13.31
N LEU A 132 6.57 8.48 13.37
CA LEU A 132 7.43 8.58 12.20
C LEU A 132 7.89 7.19 11.74
N LEU A 133 8.04 7.02 10.43
CA LEU A 133 8.72 5.85 9.87
C LEU A 133 10.14 5.74 10.46
N PRO A 134 10.58 4.53 10.84
CA PRO A 134 11.97 4.27 11.18
C PRO A 134 12.76 4.11 9.88
N VAL A 135 13.38 5.20 9.43
CA VAL A 135 14.17 5.29 8.18
C VAL A 135 15.65 5.45 8.48
#